data_AF-A0A644WIC2-F1
#
_entry.id   AF-A0A644WIC2-F1
#
_cell.length_a   1.000
_cell.length_b   1.000
_cell.length_c   1.000
_cell.angle_alpha   90.00
_cell.angle_beta   90.00
_cell.angle_gamma   90.00
#
_symmetry.space_group_name_H-M   'P 1'
#
loop_
_entity.id
_entity.type
_entity.pdbx_description
1 polymer ?
#
loop_
_entity_poly.entity_id
_entity_poly.type
_entity_poly.pdbx_seq_one_letter_code
_entity_poly.pdbx_strand_id
1 'polypeptide(L)'
;MLIMSAASSFMMLFQAGVPSVVISTYPSTDEAMLGAEAAYAAIENELQHEIDNYETLHSGYDEYRYDLDEIEHDPYVLISILTAWHGGEWTLEEVRDTLDMLFEKQYQLTETVEVEVRYRTETRTGTYSYTDPETGETVTEEYEYEVEVPYNYYICNVTLHNENLSHLPLYIMSEEKVGMYAIYMSTLGNRPDLFTGYPNASTLEEYPKYDIPEEYLADETFAAIIEEAEKYLGYPYVWGGSNPTTSFDCSGFVSWVLTNSGVLNTGRLGAQGLYNICTPVSAANARPGDLVFFVGTYDTPGVSHVGIYVGDGMMIHAGNPIHYSSINTSYYQEHFYAFGRLPL
;
A
#
# COMPACT_ATOMS: atom_id res chain seq x y z
N MET A 1 -15.12 -15.98 36.01
CA MET A 1 -14.69 -16.25 34.62
C MET A 1 -13.54 -15.28 34.36
N LEU A 2 -12.30 -15.72 34.63
CA LEU A 2 -11.10 -14.93 34.41
C LEU A 2 -10.88 -14.84 32.90
N ILE A 3 -11.05 -13.65 32.34
CA ILE A 3 -10.54 -13.32 31.02
C ILE A 3 -9.06 -12.99 31.26
N MET A 4 -8.22 -14.03 31.22
CA MET A 4 -6.78 -13.83 31.09
C MET A 4 -6.51 -13.37 29.66
N SER A 5 -6.14 -12.10 29.54
CA SER A 5 -5.53 -11.49 28.36
C SER A 5 -4.24 -12.22 28.01
N ALA A 6 -4.20 -12.86 26.84
CA ALA A 6 -3.00 -13.47 26.28
C ALA A 6 -2.08 -12.44 25.60
N ALA A 7 -1.81 -11.31 26.25
CA ALA A 7 -1.10 -10.16 25.66
C ALA A 7 0.36 -9.98 26.15
N SER A 8 1.03 -11.02 26.66
CA SER A 8 2.23 -10.80 27.49
C SER A 8 3.44 -11.71 27.22
N SER A 9 3.75 -12.07 25.98
CA SER A 9 5.08 -12.64 25.69
C SER A 9 6.09 -11.52 25.41
N PHE A 10 5.71 -10.55 24.58
CA PHE A 10 6.53 -9.42 24.17
C PHE A 10 6.78 -8.40 25.30
N MET A 11 5.75 -8.04 26.07
CA MET A 11 5.90 -7.24 27.30
C MET A 11 6.68 -7.97 28.39
N MET A 12 6.63 -9.31 28.44
CA MET A 12 7.42 -10.08 29.39
C MET A 12 8.92 -10.08 29.05
N LEU A 13 9.33 -9.97 27.78
CA LEU A 13 10.74 -9.82 27.41
C LEU A 13 11.31 -8.48 27.93
N PHE A 14 10.54 -7.40 27.85
CA PHE A 14 10.88 -6.11 28.48
C PHE A 14 10.94 -6.19 30.01
N GLN A 15 10.06 -6.96 30.66
CA GLN A 15 10.11 -7.20 32.11
C GLN A 15 11.19 -8.19 32.56
N ALA A 16 11.62 -9.11 31.69
CA ALA A 16 12.61 -10.15 31.98
C ALA A 16 14.06 -9.66 31.87
N GLY A 17 14.28 -8.38 31.54
CA GLY A 17 15.61 -7.77 31.51
C GLY A 17 16.44 -8.09 30.26
N VAL A 18 15.81 -8.51 29.16
CA VAL A 18 16.48 -8.56 27.85
C VAL A 18 16.73 -7.12 27.39
N PRO A 19 17.98 -6.73 27.03
CA PRO A 19 18.24 -5.39 26.53
C PRO A 19 17.41 -5.11 25.28
N SER A 20 16.76 -3.95 25.21
CA SER A 20 15.90 -3.54 24.09
C SER A 20 16.58 -3.69 22.72
N VAL A 21 17.89 -3.39 22.66
CA VAL A 21 18.73 -3.54 21.46
C VAL A 21 18.67 -4.96 20.89
N VAL A 22 18.73 -5.99 21.74
CA VAL A 22 18.74 -7.40 21.28
C VAL A 22 17.43 -7.79 20.61
N ILE A 23 16.30 -7.27 21.09
CA ILE A 23 14.96 -7.57 20.55
C ILE A 23 14.78 -6.89 19.18
N SER A 24 15.38 -5.73 19.00
CA SER A 24 15.28 -4.93 17.77
C SER A 24 16.33 -5.25 16.71
N THR A 25 17.32 -6.10 16.99
CA THR A 25 18.39 -6.43 16.02
C THR A 25 17.99 -7.58 15.12
N TYR A 26 18.24 -7.49 13.82
CA TYR A 26 18.08 -8.66 12.95
C TYR A 26 19.01 -9.80 13.41
N PRO A 27 18.45 -10.99 13.70
CA PRO A 27 19.24 -12.11 14.22
C PRO A 27 20.01 -12.84 13.10
N SER A 28 19.58 -12.72 11.85
CA SER A 28 20.17 -13.40 10.69
C SER A 28 21.43 -12.71 10.18
N THR A 29 22.28 -13.46 9.48
CA THR A 29 23.53 -12.95 8.90
C THR A 29 23.27 -12.05 7.68
N ASP A 30 24.21 -11.15 7.38
CA ASP A 30 24.16 -10.30 6.17
C ASP A 30 24.06 -11.14 4.90
N GLU A 31 24.73 -12.30 4.84
CA GLU A 31 24.65 -13.21 3.70
C GLU A 31 23.23 -13.74 3.51
N ALA A 32 22.54 -14.12 4.59
CA ALA A 32 21.16 -14.58 4.51
C ALA A 32 20.22 -13.44 4.10
N MET A 33 20.37 -12.25 4.68
CA MET A 33 19.51 -11.10 4.41
C MET A 33 19.69 -10.56 2.99
N LEU A 34 20.94 -10.30 2.57
CA LEU A 34 21.23 -9.85 1.20
C LEU A 34 20.90 -10.93 0.16
N GLY A 35 21.04 -12.21 0.53
CA GLY A 35 20.65 -13.33 -0.32
C GLY A 35 19.14 -13.43 -0.53
N ALA A 36 18.34 -13.19 0.52
CA ALA A 36 16.88 -13.17 0.44
C ALA A 36 16.38 -11.99 -0.41
N GLU A 37 16.96 -10.81 -0.19
CA GLU A 37 16.73 -9.63 -1.02
C GLU A 37 17.01 -9.91 -2.50
N ALA A 38 18.20 -10.42 -2.82
CA ALA A 38 18.58 -10.73 -4.18
C ALA A 38 17.68 -11.81 -4.82
N ALA A 39 17.21 -12.78 -4.03
CA ALA A 39 16.29 -13.81 -4.50
C ALA A 39 14.91 -13.23 -4.81
N TYR A 40 14.39 -12.35 -3.95
CA TYR A 40 13.09 -11.70 -4.18
C TYR A 40 13.12 -10.78 -5.41
N ALA A 41 14.15 -9.94 -5.50
CA ALA A 41 14.39 -9.09 -6.67
C ALA A 41 14.57 -9.90 -7.96
N ALA A 42 15.14 -11.12 -7.90
CA ALA A 42 15.25 -11.98 -9.08
C ALA A 42 13.88 -12.42 -9.60
N ILE A 43 12.95 -12.79 -8.72
CA ILE A 43 11.59 -13.20 -9.10
C ILE A 43 10.80 -11.99 -9.64
N GLU A 44 10.99 -10.80 -9.07
CA GLU A 44 10.46 -9.54 -9.64
C GLU A 44 10.98 -9.25 -11.05
N ASN A 45 12.27 -9.47 -11.29
CA ASN A 45 12.86 -9.32 -12.62
C ASN A 45 12.30 -10.35 -13.62
N GLU A 46 11.96 -11.56 -13.18
CA GLU A 46 11.30 -12.56 -14.03
C GLU A 46 9.88 -12.12 -14.42
N LEU A 47 9.10 -11.58 -13.48
CA LEU A 47 7.79 -11.00 -13.76
C LEU A 47 7.88 -9.79 -14.70
N GLN A 48 8.83 -8.88 -14.47
CA GLN A 48 9.07 -7.75 -15.37
C GLN A 48 9.43 -8.23 -16.77
N HIS A 49 10.26 -9.28 -16.87
CA HIS A 49 10.60 -9.88 -18.16
C HIS A 49 9.39 -10.48 -18.88
N GLU A 50 8.50 -11.16 -18.15
CA GLU A 50 7.24 -11.68 -18.69
C GLU A 50 6.37 -10.55 -19.27
N ILE A 51 6.21 -9.46 -18.53
CA ILE A 51 5.44 -8.29 -18.95
C ILE A 51 6.07 -7.61 -20.18
N ASP A 52 7.38 -7.36 -20.16
CA ASP A 52 8.11 -6.73 -21.27
C ASP A 52 8.02 -7.53 -22.57
N ASN A 53 7.82 -8.85 -22.47
CA ASN A 53 7.77 -9.77 -23.61
C ASN A 53 6.38 -10.42 -23.78
N TYR A 54 5.35 -9.85 -23.17
CA TYR A 54 4.04 -10.51 -23.03
C TYR A 54 3.43 -10.90 -24.37
N GLU A 55 3.43 -10.01 -25.37
CA GLU A 55 2.86 -10.29 -26.70
C GLU A 55 3.58 -11.45 -27.42
N THR A 56 4.88 -11.62 -27.17
CA THR A 56 5.67 -12.71 -27.77
C THR A 56 5.43 -14.03 -27.05
N LEU A 57 5.30 -13.99 -25.72
CA LEU A 57 5.05 -15.17 -24.88
C LEU A 57 3.59 -15.64 -24.95
N HIS A 58 2.65 -14.72 -25.17
CA HIS A 58 1.20 -14.93 -25.18
C HIS A 58 0.60 -14.54 -26.54
N SER A 59 1.02 -15.20 -27.62
CA SER A 59 0.52 -14.94 -28.98
C SER A 59 -0.91 -15.43 -29.18
N GLY A 60 -1.65 -14.81 -30.10
CA GLY A 60 -2.99 -15.27 -30.52
C GLY A 60 -4.09 -14.22 -30.43
N TYR A 61 -3.73 -13.00 -30.02
CA TYR A 61 -4.62 -11.85 -29.91
C TYR A 61 -4.31 -10.82 -31.00
N ASP A 62 -5.33 -10.06 -31.41
CA ASP A 62 -5.19 -9.00 -32.41
C ASP A 62 -4.75 -7.66 -31.78
N GLU A 63 -5.04 -7.45 -30.48
CA GLU A 63 -4.73 -6.24 -29.72
C GLU A 63 -4.42 -6.60 -28.26
N TYR A 64 -3.47 -5.89 -27.65
CA TYR A 64 -3.13 -6.00 -26.24
C TYR A 64 -3.37 -4.65 -25.54
N ARG A 65 -3.92 -4.71 -24.33
CA ARG A 65 -4.17 -3.55 -23.46
C ARG A 65 -3.59 -3.85 -22.09
N TYR A 66 -3.00 -2.84 -21.47
CA TYR A 66 -2.23 -2.99 -20.24
C TYR A 66 -2.72 -2.01 -19.18
N ASP A 67 -2.90 -2.53 -17.97
CA ASP A 67 -3.15 -1.76 -16.74
C ASP A 67 -2.23 -2.33 -15.66
N LEU A 68 -1.04 -1.74 -15.49
CA LEU A 68 0.07 -2.37 -14.78
C LEU A 68 0.53 -1.49 -13.63
N ASP A 69 0.46 -2.02 -12.41
CA ASP A 69 1.13 -1.44 -11.26
C ASP A 69 2.65 -1.57 -11.36
N GLU A 70 3.36 -0.75 -10.60
CA GLU A 70 4.82 -0.81 -10.54
C GLU A 70 5.30 -2.10 -9.84
N ILE A 71 6.42 -2.65 -10.32
CA ILE A 71 7.11 -3.79 -9.68
C ILE A 71 8.24 -3.23 -8.82
N GLU A 72 8.04 -3.28 -7.51
CA GLU A 72 9.02 -2.84 -6.53
C GLU A 72 8.73 -3.37 -5.12
N HIS A 73 9.78 -3.40 -4.30
CA HIS A 73 9.65 -3.60 -2.86
C HIS A 73 10.73 -2.80 -2.09
N ASP A 74 10.50 -2.66 -0.77
CA ASP A 74 11.51 -2.16 0.16
C ASP A 74 12.23 -3.33 0.83
N PRO A 75 13.57 -3.43 0.72
CA PRO A 75 14.33 -4.52 1.31
C PRO A 75 14.18 -4.62 2.83
N TYR A 76 14.04 -3.49 3.55
CA TYR A 76 13.82 -3.51 4.99
C TYR A 76 12.44 -4.05 5.36
N VAL A 77 11.42 -3.78 4.55
CA VAL A 77 10.08 -4.37 4.72
C VAL A 77 10.18 -5.88 4.56
N LEU A 78 10.82 -6.36 3.48
CA LEU A 78 11.01 -7.78 3.22
C LEU A 78 11.73 -8.49 4.38
N ILE A 79 12.90 -8.00 4.80
CA ILE A 79 13.69 -8.63 5.87
C ILE A 79 12.98 -8.57 7.21
N SER A 80 12.26 -7.48 7.52
CA SER A 80 11.47 -7.38 8.74
C SER A 80 10.31 -8.38 8.74
N ILE A 81 9.67 -8.59 7.59
CA ILE A 81 8.63 -9.61 7.42
C ILE A 81 9.20 -11.01 7.67
N LEU A 82 10.29 -11.38 7.00
CA LEU A 82 10.92 -12.69 7.15
C LEU A 82 11.31 -12.94 8.60
N THR A 83 11.93 -11.95 9.24
CA THR A 83 12.40 -12.09 10.62
C THR A 83 11.25 -12.23 11.61
N ALA A 84 10.18 -11.43 11.46
CA ALA A 84 8.99 -11.55 12.29
C ALA A 84 8.22 -12.87 12.02
N TRP A 85 8.17 -13.30 10.76
CA TRP A 85 7.51 -14.54 10.34
C TRP A 85 8.17 -15.77 10.96
N HIS A 86 9.50 -15.85 10.87
CA HIS A 86 10.28 -17.01 11.35
C HIS A 86 10.60 -16.95 12.84
N GLY A 87 10.54 -15.76 13.46
CA GLY A 87 10.65 -15.60 14.92
C GLY A 87 12.06 -15.81 15.48
N GLY A 88 13.09 -15.60 14.67
CA GLY A 88 14.49 -15.82 15.03
C GLY A 88 15.44 -15.71 13.83
N GLU A 89 16.66 -16.22 14.01
CA GLU A 89 17.62 -16.39 12.92
C GLU A 89 17.07 -17.35 11.86
N TRP A 90 17.33 -17.04 10.59
CA TRP A 90 16.91 -17.81 9.44
C TRP A 90 17.98 -17.76 8.35
N THR A 91 18.00 -18.78 7.50
CA THR A 91 18.85 -18.89 6.32
C THR A 91 18.05 -18.68 5.04
N LEU A 92 18.73 -18.39 3.92
CA LEU A 92 18.07 -18.25 2.63
C LEU A 92 17.25 -19.49 2.25
N GLU A 93 17.75 -20.69 2.55
CA GLU A 93 17.05 -21.94 2.23
C GLU A 93 15.73 -22.07 3.00
N GLU A 94 15.69 -21.66 4.27
CA GLU A 94 14.50 -21.74 5.12
C GLU A 94 13.41 -20.73 4.75
N VAL A 95 13.78 -19.62 4.10
CA VAL A 95 12.83 -18.56 3.74
C VAL A 95 12.29 -18.65 2.32
N ARG A 96 12.77 -19.57 1.46
CA ARG A 96 12.34 -19.64 0.05
C ARG A 96 10.83 -19.72 -0.13
N ASP A 97 10.18 -20.66 0.56
CA ASP A 97 8.72 -20.80 0.52
C ASP A 97 7.99 -19.54 1.04
N THR A 98 8.64 -18.78 1.93
CA THR A 98 8.09 -17.50 2.42
C THR A 98 8.24 -16.41 1.37
N LEU A 99 9.36 -16.35 0.64
CA LEU A 99 9.55 -15.42 -0.48
C LEU A 99 8.49 -15.65 -1.55
N ASP A 100 8.29 -16.90 -1.96
CA ASP A 100 7.28 -17.27 -2.96
C ASP A 100 5.86 -16.86 -2.49
N MET A 101 5.52 -17.17 -1.24
CA MET A 101 4.23 -16.78 -0.65
C MET A 101 4.04 -15.27 -0.60
N LEU A 102 5.08 -14.49 -0.28
CA LEU A 102 5.00 -13.03 -0.28
C LEU A 102 4.84 -12.49 -1.69
N PHE A 103 5.58 -13.03 -2.66
CA PHE A 103 5.51 -12.65 -4.06
C PHE A 103 4.11 -12.89 -4.64
N GLU A 104 3.51 -14.06 -4.42
CA GLU A 104 2.15 -14.40 -4.85
C GLU A 104 1.07 -13.49 -4.22
N LYS A 105 1.33 -12.96 -3.02
CA LYS A 105 0.41 -12.03 -2.35
C LYS A 105 0.59 -10.60 -2.82
N GLN A 106 1.83 -10.22 -3.09
CA GLN A 106 2.18 -8.89 -3.59
C GLN A 106 1.67 -8.74 -5.03
N TYR A 107 2.03 -9.65 -5.93
CA TYR A 107 1.77 -9.48 -7.36
C TYR A 107 0.69 -10.43 -7.88
N GLN A 108 -0.32 -9.87 -8.54
CA GLN A 108 -1.40 -10.60 -9.19
C GLN A 108 -1.51 -10.19 -10.66
N LEU A 109 -0.92 -10.98 -11.55
CA LEU A 109 -1.02 -10.80 -13.01
C LEU A 109 -2.26 -11.53 -13.54
N THR A 110 -3.16 -10.80 -14.20
CA THR A 110 -4.45 -11.30 -14.70
C THR A 110 -4.59 -11.05 -16.20
N GLU A 111 -5.08 -12.05 -16.94
CA GLU A 111 -5.42 -11.95 -18.36
C GLU A 111 -6.94 -12.04 -18.55
N THR A 112 -7.54 -11.13 -19.31
CA THR A 112 -8.94 -11.23 -19.73
C THR A 112 -9.08 -10.98 -21.23
N VAL A 113 -9.80 -11.86 -21.93
CA VAL A 113 -9.97 -11.80 -23.39
C VAL A 113 -11.35 -11.31 -23.75
N GLU A 114 -11.41 -10.19 -24.46
CA GLU A 114 -12.64 -9.67 -25.08
C GLU A 114 -12.67 -10.05 -26.57
N VAL A 115 -13.86 -10.43 -27.06
CA VAL A 115 -14.05 -10.78 -28.48
C VAL A 115 -15.04 -9.80 -29.10
N GLU A 116 -14.58 -9.05 -30.08
CA GLU A 116 -15.39 -8.16 -30.89
C GLU A 116 -15.65 -8.78 -32.27
N VAL A 117 -16.84 -8.51 -32.84
CA VAL A 117 -17.08 -8.82 -34.25
C VAL A 117 -16.76 -7.56 -35.06
N ARG A 118 -15.70 -7.63 -35.87
CA ARG A 118 -15.31 -6.57 -36.81
C ARG A 118 -15.54 -7.03 -38.24
N TYR A 119 -15.53 -6.09 -39.18
CA TYR A 119 -15.81 -6.36 -40.59
C TYR A 119 -14.60 -5.97 -41.44
N ARG A 120 -14.29 -6.77 -42.46
CA ARG A 120 -13.31 -6.44 -43.48
C ARG A 120 -13.93 -6.57 -44.87
N THR A 121 -13.42 -5.78 -45.80
CA THR A 121 -13.82 -5.86 -47.20
C THR A 121 -13.03 -6.96 -47.90
N GLU A 122 -13.72 -7.89 -48.55
CA GLU A 122 -13.14 -8.92 -49.40
C GLU A 122 -13.64 -8.73 -50.84
N THR A 123 -12.71 -8.69 -51.80
CA THR A 123 -13.05 -8.74 -53.23
C THR A 123 -13.39 -10.19 -53.61
N ARG A 124 -14.55 -10.38 -54.23
CA ARG A 124 -15.00 -11.66 -54.77
C ARG A 124 -15.23 -11.54 -56.27
N THR A 125 -15.01 -12.63 -56.98
CA THR A 125 -15.32 -12.75 -58.41
C THR A 125 -16.67 -13.42 -58.60
N GLY A 126 -17.48 -12.85 -59.50
CA GLY A 126 -18.72 -13.43 -60.00
C GLY A 126 -18.63 -13.64 -61.50
N THR A 127 -19.50 -14.48 -62.05
CA THR A 127 -19.66 -14.64 -63.50
C THR A 127 -21.11 -14.43 -63.88
N TYR A 128 -21.33 -13.85 -65.06
CA TYR A 128 -22.65 -13.83 -65.68
C TYR A 128 -22.52 -14.24 -67.15
N SER A 129 -23.54 -14.92 -67.65
CA SER A 129 -23.55 -15.38 -69.05
C SER A 129 -24.74 -14.77 -69.78
N TYR A 130 -24.51 -14.36 -71.02
CA TYR A 130 -25.56 -13.90 -71.94
C TYR A 130 -25.35 -14.54 -73.32
N THR A 131 -26.43 -14.71 -74.08
CA THR A 131 -26.34 -15.21 -75.46
C THR A 131 -26.14 -14.03 -76.40
N ASP A 132 -25.07 -14.06 -77.18
CA ASP A 132 -24.77 -13.05 -78.19
C ASP A 132 -25.87 -13.06 -79.27
N PRO A 133 -26.58 -11.95 -79.48
CA PRO A 133 -27.70 -11.88 -80.41
C PRO A 133 -27.28 -11.93 -81.89
N GLU A 134 -26.02 -11.71 -82.24
CA GLU A 134 -25.49 -11.77 -83.61
C GLU A 134 -24.95 -13.16 -83.96
N THR A 135 -24.31 -13.85 -83.01
CA THR A 135 -23.65 -15.16 -83.26
C THR A 135 -24.41 -16.36 -82.70
N GLY A 136 -25.28 -16.16 -81.71
CA GLY A 136 -25.98 -17.23 -80.98
C GLY A 136 -25.13 -17.99 -79.97
N GLU A 137 -23.88 -17.57 -79.75
CA GLU A 137 -22.98 -18.18 -78.76
C GLU A 137 -23.24 -17.63 -77.35
N THR A 138 -23.04 -18.47 -76.33
CA THR A 138 -23.09 -18.01 -74.93
C THR A 138 -21.73 -17.41 -74.56
N VAL A 139 -21.72 -16.12 -74.24
CA VAL A 139 -20.57 -15.39 -73.70
C VAL A 139 -20.69 -15.39 -72.17
N THR A 140 -19.58 -15.69 -71.48
CA THR A 140 -19.49 -15.57 -70.01
C THR A 140 -18.44 -14.50 -69.68
N GLU A 141 -18.83 -13.52 -68.87
CA GLU A 141 -17.94 -12.47 -68.38
C GLU A 141 -17.75 -12.58 -66.87
N GLU A 142 -16.53 -12.33 -66.40
CA GLU A 142 -16.21 -12.22 -64.97
C GLU A 142 -16.30 -10.76 -64.52
N TYR A 143 -16.76 -10.55 -63.29
CA TYR A 143 -16.74 -9.23 -62.63
C TYR A 143 -16.31 -9.36 -61.17
N GLU A 144 -15.67 -8.32 -60.64
CA GLU A 144 -15.32 -8.22 -59.23
C GLU A 144 -16.36 -7.40 -58.47
N TYR A 145 -16.64 -7.80 -57.23
CA TYR A 145 -17.47 -7.06 -56.29
C TYR A 145 -16.91 -7.18 -54.88
N GLU A 146 -17.16 -6.17 -54.05
CA GLU A 146 -16.72 -6.15 -52.67
C GLU A 146 -17.83 -6.65 -51.74
N VAL A 147 -17.47 -7.44 -50.74
CA VAL A 147 -18.36 -7.85 -49.65
C VAL A 147 -17.73 -7.58 -48.31
N GLU A 148 -18.55 -7.20 -47.34
CA GLU A 148 -18.11 -7.15 -45.94
C GLU A 148 -18.24 -8.54 -45.31
N VAL A 149 -17.13 -9.04 -44.77
CA VAL A 149 -17.08 -10.33 -44.08
C VAL A 149 -16.77 -10.08 -42.61
N PRO A 150 -17.63 -10.56 -41.69
CA PRO A 150 -17.35 -10.46 -40.26
C PRO A 150 -16.21 -11.39 -39.88
N TYR A 151 -15.38 -10.96 -38.94
CA TYR A 151 -14.36 -11.77 -38.30
C TYR A 151 -14.29 -11.43 -36.81
N ASN A 152 -13.87 -12.40 -36.00
CA ASN A 152 -13.62 -12.18 -34.57
C ASN A 152 -12.30 -11.42 -34.42
N TYR A 153 -12.31 -10.38 -33.61
CA TYR A 153 -11.16 -9.59 -33.22
C TYR A 153 -10.96 -9.78 -31.72
N TYR A 154 -9.81 -10.35 -31.33
CA TYR A 154 -9.51 -10.75 -29.96
C TYR A 154 -8.64 -9.69 -29.29
N ILE A 155 -9.14 -9.11 -28.20
CA ILE A 155 -8.43 -8.11 -27.40
C ILE A 155 -8.02 -8.78 -26.09
N CYS A 156 -6.73 -8.80 -25.80
CA CYS A 156 -6.18 -9.28 -24.54
C CYS A 156 -5.95 -8.09 -23.60
N ASN A 157 -6.66 -8.05 -22.47
CA ASN A 157 -6.44 -7.08 -21.41
C ASN A 157 -5.61 -7.75 -20.31
N VAL A 158 -4.44 -7.17 -20.05
CA VAL A 158 -3.46 -7.65 -19.08
C VAL A 158 -3.41 -6.65 -17.93
N THR A 159 -3.66 -7.14 -16.72
CA THR A 159 -3.64 -6.31 -15.51
C THR A 159 -2.63 -6.87 -14.53
N LEU A 160 -1.75 -6.03 -13.99
CA LEU A 160 -0.90 -6.36 -12.85
C LEU A 160 -1.35 -5.53 -11.66
N HIS A 161 -1.80 -6.21 -10.61
CA HIS A 161 -2.04 -5.60 -9.29
C HIS A 161 -0.85 -5.84 -8.37
N ASN A 162 -0.34 -4.78 -7.73
CA ASN A 162 0.68 -4.82 -6.69
C ASN A 162 0.07 -4.44 -5.33
N GLU A 163 -0.15 -5.43 -4.46
CA GLU A 163 -0.44 -5.19 -3.06
C GLU A 163 0.86 -4.84 -2.32
N ASN A 164 1.05 -3.55 -2.05
CA ASN A 164 2.26 -3.03 -1.37
C ASN A 164 2.73 -3.95 -0.24
N LEU A 165 3.97 -4.42 -0.34
CA LEU A 165 4.52 -5.45 0.56
C LEU A 165 4.36 -5.10 2.05
N SER A 166 4.41 -3.80 2.40
CA SER A 166 4.27 -3.32 3.78
C SER A 166 2.86 -3.53 4.38
N HIS A 167 1.86 -3.83 3.56
CA HIS A 167 0.49 -4.12 4.00
C HIS A 167 0.30 -5.59 4.40
N LEU A 168 1.08 -6.50 3.80
CA LEU A 168 0.93 -7.94 4.00
C LEU A 168 1.05 -8.42 5.46
N PRO A 169 1.92 -7.85 6.33
CA PRO A 169 2.08 -8.32 7.72
C PRO A 169 0.73 -8.50 8.45
N LEU A 170 -0.21 -7.58 8.28
CA LEU A 170 -1.50 -7.65 8.96
C LEU A 170 -2.39 -8.80 8.52
N TYR A 171 -2.27 -9.22 7.26
CA TYR A 171 -3.13 -10.25 6.69
C TYR A 171 -2.54 -11.65 6.90
N ILE A 172 -1.23 -11.74 7.10
CA ILE A 172 -0.53 -13.03 7.18
C ILE A 172 -0.08 -13.36 8.62
N MET A 173 0.16 -12.36 9.48
CA MET A 173 0.76 -12.56 10.80
C MET A 173 -0.23 -12.45 11.96
N SER A 174 0.14 -13.02 13.11
CA SER A 174 -0.51 -12.73 14.39
C SER A 174 -0.13 -11.33 14.87
N GLU A 175 -0.94 -10.76 15.77
CA GLU A 175 -0.69 -9.45 16.39
C GLU A 175 0.73 -9.35 17.01
N GLU A 176 1.18 -10.41 17.67
CA GLU A 176 2.52 -10.48 18.26
C GLU A 176 3.62 -10.34 17.20
N LYS A 177 3.48 -11.03 16.06
CA LYS A 177 4.45 -10.97 14.97
C LYS A 177 4.40 -9.62 14.25
N VAL A 178 3.23 -9.01 14.09
CA VAL A 178 3.11 -7.63 13.59
C VAL A 178 3.86 -6.65 14.50
N GLY A 179 3.78 -6.84 15.83
CA GLY A 179 4.55 -6.02 16.76
C GLY A 179 6.06 -6.21 16.64
N MET A 180 6.52 -7.44 16.41
CA MET A 180 7.93 -7.69 16.09
C MET A 180 8.36 -7.01 14.78
N TYR A 181 7.55 -7.15 13.72
CA TYR A 181 7.76 -6.46 12.44
C TYR A 181 7.90 -4.95 12.63
N ALA A 182 6.98 -4.33 13.40
CA ALA A 182 7.02 -2.91 13.68
C ALA A 182 8.37 -2.49 14.31
N ILE A 183 8.87 -3.26 15.27
CA ILE A 183 10.12 -2.95 15.96
C ILE A 183 11.34 -3.12 15.07
N TYR A 184 11.35 -4.11 14.20
CA TYR A 184 12.39 -4.22 13.19
C TYR A 184 12.36 -3.04 12.23
N MET A 185 11.18 -2.61 11.78
CA MET A 185 11.05 -1.44 10.91
C MET A 185 11.47 -0.13 11.60
N SER A 186 11.13 0.07 12.87
CA SER A 186 11.47 1.31 13.59
C SER A 186 12.97 1.47 13.86
N THR A 187 13.71 0.37 13.83
CA THR A 187 15.15 0.34 14.10
C THR A 187 15.98 -0.07 12.89
N LEU A 188 15.32 -0.39 11.77
CA LEU A 188 15.89 -1.10 10.62
C LEU A 188 16.76 -2.29 11.05
N GLY A 189 16.27 -3.04 12.05
CA GLY A 189 16.99 -4.18 12.63
C GLY A 189 18.32 -3.82 13.30
N ASN A 190 18.50 -2.56 13.74
CA ASN A 190 19.78 -1.95 14.14
C ASN A 190 20.89 -2.07 13.07
N ARG A 191 20.49 -2.16 11.79
CA ARG A 191 21.37 -2.28 10.63
C ARG A 191 20.95 -1.33 9.50
N PRO A 192 20.89 0.01 9.76
CA PRO A 192 20.55 1.00 8.74
C PRO A 192 21.56 1.08 7.59
N ASP A 193 22.73 0.43 7.73
CA ASP A 193 23.76 0.33 6.71
C ASP A 193 23.50 -0.78 5.68
N LEU A 194 22.68 -1.79 6.02
CA LEU A 194 22.57 -3.06 5.28
C LEU A 194 22.15 -2.88 3.82
N PHE A 195 21.19 -2.01 3.55
CA PHE A 195 20.65 -1.77 2.20
C PHE A 195 21.00 -0.39 1.65
N THR A 196 22.12 0.18 2.09
CA THR A 196 22.59 1.48 1.57
C THR A 196 22.81 1.39 0.05
N GLY A 197 22.09 2.23 -0.71
CA GLY A 197 22.20 2.29 -2.18
C GLY A 197 21.11 1.51 -2.93
N TYR A 198 20.21 0.84 -2.23
CA TYR A 198 18.97 0.31 -2.81
C TYR A 198 17.97 1.46 -2.99
N PRO A 199 17.30 1.58 -4.14
CA PRO A 199 16.49 2.75 -4.49
C PRO A 199 15.29 2.97 -3.55
N ASN A 200 14.72 1.87 -3.03
CA ASN A 200 13.48 1.87 -2.26
C ASN A 200 13.68 1.50 -0.79
N ALA A 201 14.94 1.48 -0.31
CA ALA A 201 15.22 1.14 1.07
C ALA A 201 14.74 2.21 2.04
N SER A 202 13.94 1.80 3.03
CA SER A 202 13.62 2.65 4.19
C SER A 202 14.88 3.21 4.85
N THR A 203 14.77 4.44 5.35
CA THR A 203 15.84 5.09 6.13
C THR A 203 15.32 5.50 7.50
N LEU A 204 16.21 5.61 8.49
CA LEU A 204 15.85 6.14 9.79
C LEU A 204 15.76 7.66 9.70
N GLU A 205 14.54 8.19 9.81
CA GLU A 205 14.31 9.63 9.90
C GLU A 205 14.28 10.08 11.36
N GLU A 206 15.10 11.09 11.68
CA GLU A 206 14.91 11.85 12.92
C GLU A 206 13.65 12.69 12.78
N TYR A 207 12.75 12.58 13.74
CA TYR A 207 11.56 13.39 13.74
C TYR A 207 11.73 14.68 14.56
N PRO A 208 11.18 15.81 14.09
CA PRO A 208 11.29 17.07 14.80
C PRO A 208 10.52 17.01 16.13
N LYS A 209 11.15 17.51 17.19
CA LYS A 209 10.48 17.78 18.45
C LYS A 209 9.69 19.09 18.32
N TYR A 210 8.48 19.10 18.86
CA TYR A 210 7.64 20.28 18.91
C TYR A 210 7.07 20.42 20.31
N ASP A 211 7.22 21.62 20.89
CA ASP A 211 6.64 21.95 22.18
C ASP A 211 5.32 22.70 21.94
N ILE A 212 4.20 22.09 22.35
CA ILE A 212 2.88 22.71 22.21
C ILE A 212 2.81 23.92 23.17
N PRO A 213 2.33 25.09 22.70
CA PRO A 213 2.10 26.24 23.57
C PRO A 213 1.24 25.90 24.80
N GLU A 214 1.72 26.27 25.99
CA GLU A 214 1.08 25.94 27.28
C GLU A 214 -0.37 26.49 27.36
N GLU A 215 -0.67 27.59 26.67
CA GLU A 215 -2.02 28.16 26.60
C GLU A 215 -3.03 27.23 25.90
N TYR A 216 -2.60 26.40 24.96
CA TYR A 216 -3.48 25.41 24.32
C TYR A 216 -3.79 24.26 25.26
N LEU A 217 -2.83 23.86 26.10
CA LEU A 217 -2.99 22.79 27.10
C LEU A 217 -3.91 23.19 28.28
N ALA A 218 -4.37 24.45 28.34
CA ALA A 218 -5.38 24.87 29.30
C ALA A 218 -6.77 24.26 29.02
N ASP A 219 -7.03 23.80 27.80
CA ASP A 219 -8.21 22.99 27.48
C ASP A 219 -7.96 21.54 27.92
N GLU A 220 -8.66 21.08 28.95
CA GLU A 220 -8.47 19.75 29.54
C GLU A 220 -8.74 18.61 28.55
N THR A 221 -9.64 18.82 27.57
CA THR A 221 -9.94 17.81 26.56
C THR A 221 -8.78 17.66 25.59
N PHE A 222 -8.25 18.78 25.09
CA PHE A 222 -7.08 18.77 24.23
C PHE A 222 -5.84 18.24 24.96
N ALA A 223 -5.62 18.64 26.21
CA ALA A 223 -4.53 18.14 27.03
C ALA A 223 -4.56 16.61 27.18
N ALA A 224 -5.74 16.01 27.42
CA ALA A 224 -5.89 14.56 27.51
C ALA A 224 -5.59 13.85 26.18
N ILE A 225 -5.99 14.43 25.04
CA ILE A 225 -5.67 13.91 23.71
C ILE A 225 -4.15 13.88 23.50
N ILE A 226 -3.46 14.99 23.80
CA ILE A 226 -2.00 15.09 23.62
C ILE A 226 -1.26 14.17 24.58
N GLU A 227 -1.66 14.09 25.85
CA GLU A 227 -1.04 13.19 26.82
C GLU A 227 -1.06 11.73 26.34
N GLU A 228 -2.15 11.30 25.71
CA GLU A 228 -2.22 9.96 25.11
C GLU A 228 -1.40 9.86 23.81
N ALA A 229 -1.48 10.86 22.94
CA ALA A 229 -0.79 10.88 21.64
C ALA A 229 0.72 10.83 21.77
N GLU A 230 1.31 11.59 22.69
CA GLU A 230 2.76 11.72 22.86
C GLU A 230 3.45 10.46 23.37
N LYS A 231 2.69 9.51 23.95
CA LYS A 231 3.22 8.18 24.35
C LYS A 231 3.78 7.39 23.16
N TYR A 232 3.36 7.74 21.95
CA TYR A 232 3.66 7.00 20.73
C TYR A 232 4.59 7.77 19.78
N LEU A 233 5.14 8.92 20.17
CA LEU A 233 6.13 9.62 19.36
C LEU A 233 7.31 8.71 19.03
N GLY A 234 7.69 8.68 17.75
CA GLY A 234 8.75 7.81 17.23
C GLY A 234 8.34 6.37 16.98
N TYR A 235 7.09 5.97 17.27
CA TYR A 235 6.60 4.66 16.84
C TYR A 235 6.58 4.61 15.30
N PRO A 236 6.86 3.46 14.67
CA PRO A 236 6.88 3.32 13.22
C PRO A 236 5.46 3.37 12.64
N TYR A 237 5.33 3.83 11.40
CA TYR A 237 4.09 3.61 10.67
C TYR A 237 3.91 2.12 10.39
N VAL A 238 2.74 1.57 10.69
CA VAL A 238 2.35 0.21 10.29
C VAL A 238 0.96 0.28 9.71
N TRP A 239 0.85 0.00 8.40
CA TRP A 239 -0.43 -0.04 7.69
C TRP A 239 -1.43 -0.90 8.45
N GLY A 240 -2.65 -0.38 8.69
CA GLY A 240 -3.73 -1.00 9.46
C GLY A 240 -3.47 -1.20 10.97
N GLY A 241 -2.28 -0.88 11.47
CA GLY A 241 -1.96 -0.90 12.90
C GLY A 241 -2.90 0.02 13.68
N SER A 242 -3.36 -0.40 14.86
CA SER A 242 -4.33 0.38 15.66
C SER A 242 -4.11 0.36 17.16
N ASN A 243 -2.98 -0.18 17.61
CA ASN A 243 -2.71 -0.29 19.04
C ASN A 243 -1.19 -0.30 19.29
N PRO A 244 -0.74 -0.07 20.54
CA PRO A 244 0.69 0.03 20.84
C PRO A 244 1.50 -1.24 20.52
N THR A 245 0.85 -2.42 20.45
CA THR A 245 1.52 -3.68 20.09
C THR A 245 1.81 -3.73 18.59
N THR A 246 0.84 -3.35 17.76
CA THR A 246 0.96 -3.39 16.28
C THR A 246 1.53 -2.11 15.69
N SER A 247 1.82 -1.11 16.53
CA SER A 247 1.94 0.28 16.14
C SER A 247 0.68 0.79 15.44
N PHE A 248 0.81 1.85 14.64
CA PHE A 248 -0.33 2.58 14.11
C PHE A 248 -0.14 2.97 12.66
N ASP A 249 -1.26 2.99 11.93
CA ASP A 249 -1.42 3.86 10.78
C ASP A 249 -2.11 5.17 11.19
N CYS A 250 -2.34 6.07 10.24
CA CYS A 250 -2.87 7.41 10.51
C CYS A 250 -4.20 7.40 11.26
N SER A 251 -5.18 6.64 10.78
CA SER A 251 -6.51 6.62 11.37
C SER A 251 -6.61 5.72 12.60
N GLY A 252 -5.80 4.67 12.67
CA GLY A 252 -5.63 3.80 13.84
C GLY A 252 -5.03 4.56 15.02
N PHE A 253 -4.01 5.39 14.77
CA PHE A 253 -3.43 6.29 15.77
C PHE A 253 -4.48 7.24 16.34
N VAL A 254 -5.17 8.00 15.48
CA VAL A 254 -6.18 8.97 15.93
C VAL A 254 -7.31 8.27 16.68
N SER A 255 -7.82 7.15 16.16
CA SER A 255 -8.87 6.36 16.82
C SER A 255 -8.46 5.87 18.21
N TRP A 256 -7.23 5.38 18.33
CA TRP A 256 -6.66 4.91 19.60
C TRP A 256 -6.52 6.06 20.61
N VAL A 257 -5.95 7.18 20.18
CA VAL A 257 -5.74 8.36 21.02
C VAL A 257 -7.07 8.91 21.55
N LEU A 258 -8.07 9.05 20.69
CA LEU A 258 -9.39 9.56 21.10
C LEU A 258 -10.08 8.61 22.10
N THR A 259 -9.95 7.30 21.88
CA THR A 259 -10.56 6.28 22.74
C THR A 259 -9.86 6.20 24.10
N ASN A 260 -8.52 6.19 24.13
CA ASN A 260 -7.74 5.95 25.35
C ASN A 260 -7.43 7.22 26.15
N SER A 261 -7.54 8.41 25.55
CA SER A 261 -7.64 9.68 26.28
C SER A 261 -8.97 9.81 27.05
N GLY A 262 -9.96 8.97 26.74
CA GLY A 262 -11.30 9.02 27.34
C GLY A 262 -12.22 10.07 26.73
N VAL A 263 -11.77 10.79 25.69
CA VAL A 263 -12.52 11.88 25.05
C VAL A 263 -13.65 11.37 24.17
N LEU A 264 -13.38 10.39 23.30
CA LEU A 264 -14.40 9.83 22.40
C LEU A 264 -14.04 8.41 22.01
N ASN A 265 -14.91 7.45 22.32
CA ASN A 265 -14.75 6.08 21.84
C ASN A 265 -15.20 5.97 20.38
N THR A 266 -14.23 5.87 19.47
CA THR A 266 -14.47 5.70 18.04
C THR A 266 -14.48 4.24 17.60
N GLY A 267 -14.03 3.31 18.45
CA GLY A 267 -13.54 2.01 17.98
C GLY A 267 -12.40 2.22 16.97
N ARG A 268 -12.28 1.33 15.97
CA ARG A 268 -11.36 1.53 14.84
C ARG A 268 -12.12 2.11 13.64
N LEU A 269 -11.77 3.33 13.23
CA LEU A 269 -12.27 3.95 12.01
C LEU A 269 -11.13 4.16 10.99
N GLY A 270 -11.49 4.13 9.70
CA GLY A 270 -10.65 4.66 8.63
C GLY A 270 -10.63 6.19 8.64
N ALA A 271 -9.70 6.82 7.90
CA ALA A 271 -9.59 8.28 7.85
C ALA A 271 -10.91 8.95 7.37
N GLN A 272 -11.53 8.39 6.34
CA GLN A 272 -12.87 8.81 5.89
C GLN A 272 -13.95 8.61 6.98
N GLY A 273 -13.86 7.54 7.78
CA GLY A 273 -14.80 7.28 8.88
C GLY A 273 -14.70 8.34 9.98
N LEU A 274 -13.48 8.73 10.35
CA LEU A 274 -13.22 9.84 11.29
C LEU A 274 -13.74 11.17 10.74
N TYR A 275 -13.55 11.43 9.44
CA TYR A 275 -14.12 12.62 8.81
C TYR A 275 -15.66 12.64 8.88
N ASN A 276 -16.31 11.50 8.60
CA ASN A 276 -17.77 11.40 8.57
C ASN A 276 -18.46 11.65 9.91
N ILE A 277 -17.76 11.45 11.04
CA ILE A 277 -18.29 11.77 12.38
C ILE A 277 -18.02 13.21 12.80
N CYS A 278 -17.13 13.92 12.11
CA CYS A 278 -16.75 15.29 12.43
C CYS A 278 -17.71 16.31 11.82
N THR A 279 -17.80 17.49 12.45
CA THR A 279 -18.37 18.69 11.83
C THR A 279 -17.27 19.46 11.11
N PRO A 280 -17.37 19.73 9.79
CA PRO A 280 -16.34 20.49 9.07
C PRO A 280 -16.13 21.90 9.66
N VAL A 281 -14.86 22.31 9.75
CA VAL A 281 -14.46 23.61 10.29
C VAL A 281 -13.60 24.36 9.26
N SER A 282 -13.84 25.66 9.10
CA SER A 282 -12.97 26.51 8.28
C SER A 282 -11.61 26.69 8.95
N ALA A 283 -10.52 26.84 8.19
CA ALA A 283 -9.17 27.07 8.74
C ALA A 283 -9.11 28.21 9.80
N ALA A 284 -9.82 29.32 9.59
CA ALA A 284 -9.88 30.44 10.53
C ALA A 284 -10.54 30.11 11.89
N ASN A 285 -11.27 29.01 11.98
CA ASN A 285 -11.96 28.55 13.19
C ASN A 285 -11.39 27.22 13.71
N ALA A 286 -10.37 26.66 13.05
CA ALA A 286 -9.70 25.44 13.48
C ALA A 286 -8.96 25.72 14.80
N ARG A 287 -9.08 24.81 15.76
CA ARG A 287 -8.47 24.94 17.08
C ARG A 287 -7.76 23.64 17.47
N PRO A 288 -6.79 23.69 18.39
CA PRO A 288 -6.16 22.49 18.92
C PRO A 288 -7.20 21.44 19.35
N GLY A 289 -6.99 20.18 18.94
CA GLY A 289 -7.91 19.06 19.17
C GLY A 289 -8.92 18.80 18.04
N ASP A 290 -9.08 19.72 17.08
CA ASP A 290 -9.74 19.39 15.82
C ASP A 290 -8.87 18.40 15.02
N LEU A 291 -9.48 17.60 14.15
CA LEU A 291 -8.75 16.75 13.20
C LEU A 291 -8.46 17.50 11.91
N VAL A 292 -7.33 17.20 11.28
CA VAL A 292 -6.95 17.68 9.94
C VAL A 292 -6.90 16.51 8.98
N PHE A 293 -7.53 16.67 7.82
CA PHE A 293 -7.72 15.61 6.83
C PHE A 293 -7.09 15.98 5.49
N PHE A 294 -6.58 14.96 4.80
CA PHE A 294 -5.92 15.09 3.50
C PHE A 294 -6.44 14.04 2.51
N VAL A 295 -6.28 14.31 1.21
CA VAL A 295 -6.70 13.46 0.09
C VAL A 295 -5.54 13.24 -0.89
N GLY A 296 -5.53 12.11 -1.60
CA GLY A 296 -4.54 11.82 -2.63
C GLY A 296 -3.12 11.59 -2.12
N THR A 297 -2.94 11.30 -0.83
CA THR A 297 -1.62 10.97 -0.25
C THR A 297 -1.16 9.54 -0.57
N TYR A 298 -2.10 8.68 -0.99
CA TYR A 298 -1.90 7.38 -1.62
C TYR A 298 -3.16 7.06 -2.44
N ASP A 299 -3.12 6.02 -3.28
CA ASP A 299 -4.25 5.67 -4.15
C ASP A 299 -5.44 5.12 -3.36
N THR A 300 -6.40 6.00 -3.06
CA THR A 300 -7.65 5.65 -2.40
C THR A 300 -8.72 6.71 -2.65
N PRO A 301 -10.00 6.32 -2.78
CA PRO A 301 -11.07 7.30 -2.90
C PRO A 301 -11.33 8.02 -1.58
N GLY A 302 -11.43 9.35 -1.63
CA GLY A 302 -11.78 10.19 -0.49
C GLY A 302 -10.60 10.51 0.42
N VAL A 303 -10.85 10.67 1.71
CA VAL A 303 -9.82 11.04 2.69
C VAL A 303 -8.80 9.92 2.83
N SER A 304 -7.56 10.22 2.47
CA SER A 304 -6.42 9.30 2.50
C SER A 304 -5.58 9.45 3.76
N HIS A 305 -5.57 10.61 4.42
CA HIS A 305 -4.76 10.79 5.63
C HIS A 305 -5.42 11.68 6.68
N VAL A 306 -5.05 11.48 7.95
CA VAL A 306 -5.59 12.23 9.09
C VAL A 306 -4.52 12.48 10.15
N GLY A 307 -4.58 13.65 10.77
CA GLY A 307 -3.81 14.01 11.96
C GLY A 307 -4.65 14.78 12.97
N ILE A 308 -4.10 14.98 14.17
CA ILE A 308 -4.69 15.80 15.23
C ILE A 308 -4.06 17.19 15.12
N TYR A 309 -4.85 18.21 14.88
CA TYR A 309 -4.37 19.59 14.80
C TYR A 309 -3.98 20.09 16.20
N VAL A 310 -2.79 20.67 16.33
CA VAL A 310 -2.24 21.10 17.63
C VAL A 310 -2.02 22.60 17.73
N GLY A 311 -2.61 23.38 16.80
CA GLY A 311 -2.45 24.83 16.71
C GLY A 311 -1.28 25.22 15.82
N ASP A 312 -1.20 26.52 15.49
CA ASP A 312 -0.08 27.15 14.75
C ASP A 312 0.34 26.46 13.45
N GLY A 313 -0.61 25.85 12.73
CA GLY A 313 -0.29 25.13 11.49
C GLY A 313 0.52 23.85 11.73
N MET A 314 0.38 23.23 12.90
CA MET A 314 1.02 21.98 13.27
C MET A 314 -0.01 20.89 13.52
N MET A 315 0.38 19.64 13.25
CA MET A 315 -0.38 18.45 13.61
C MET A 315 0.53 17.39 14.24
N ILE A 316 -0.03 16.51 15.07
CA ILE A 316 0.56 15.21 15.39
C ILE A 316 -0.18 14.13 14.60
N HIS A 317 0.57 13.23 13.97
CA HIS A 317 0.00 12.15 13.17
C HIS A 317 0.93 10.94 13.12
N ALA A 318 0.38 9.78 12.74
CA ALA A 318 1.22 8.68 12.31
C ALA A 318 1.70 8.93 10.88
N GLY A 319 2.79 9.67 10.75
CA GLY A 319 3.69 9.59 9.61
C GLY A 319 4.62 8.40 9.77
N ASN A 320 5.76 8.40 9.10
CA ASN A 320 6.80 7.40 9.30
C ASN A 320 8.10 8.05 9.78
N PRO A 321 8.36 8.16 11.11
CA PRO A 321 7.59 7.64 12.25
C PRO A 321 6.40 8.54 12.69
N ILE A 322 5.73 8.23 13.79
CA ILE A 322 4.75 9.12 14.44
C ILE A 322 5.46 10.39 14.95
N HIS A 323 5.02 11.56 14.50
CA HIS A 323 5.66 12.83 14.83
C HIS A 323 4.76 14.05 14.65
N TYR A 324 5.30 15.21 15.02
CA TYR A 324 4.72 16.51 14.74
C TYR A 324 5.15 17.03 13.37
N SER A 325 4.20 17.47 12.55
CA SER A 325 4.47 18.00 11.22
C SER A 325 3.79 19.34 11.02
N SER A 326 4.46 20.23 10.28
CA SER A 326 3.84 21.46 9.80
C SER A 326 2.91 21.14 8.63
N ILE A 327 1.64 21.53 8.73
CA ILE A 327 0.68 21.37 7.62
C ILE A 327 0.88 22.41 6.52
N ASN A 328 1.76 23.39 6.73
CA ASN A 328 2.02 24.50 5.80
C ASN A 328 3.10 24.18 4.75
N THR A 329 3.62 22.95 4.71
CA THR A 329 4.53 22.51 3.64
C THR A 329 3.78 22.39 2.32
N SER A 330 4.48 22.52 1.19
CA SER A 330 3.85 22.41 -0.13
C SER A 330 3.09 21.10 -0.30
N TYR A 331 3.64 19.99 0.19
CA TYR A 331 3.01 18.68 0.16
C TYR A 331 1.67 18.68 0.89
N TYR A 332 1.64 19.06 2.18
CA TYR A 332 0.40 19.03 2.95
C TYR A 332 -0.63 20.07 2.48
N GLN A 333 -0.19 21.19 1.91
CA GLN A 333 -1.09 22.18 1.30
C GLN A 333 -1.73 21.66 0.00
N GLU A 334 -0.99 20.91 -0.81
CA GLU A 334 -1.51 20.28 -2.04
C GLU A 334 -2.55 19.19 -1.73
N HIS A 335 -2.33 18.44 -0.65
CA HIS A 335 -3.23 17.36 -0.22
C HIS A 335 -4.31 17.80 0.76
N PHE A 336 -4.31 19.06 1.23
CA PHE A 336 -5.23 19.52 2.26
C PHE A 336 -6.69 19.37 1.82
N TYR A 337 -7.50 18.75 2.68
CA TYR A 337 -8.93 18.56 2.41
C TYR A 337 -9.80 19.40 3.34
N ALA A 338 -9.72 19.16 4.65
CA ALA A 338 -10.59 19.83 5.62
C ALA A 338 -10.04 19.75 7.05
N PHE A 339 -10.49 20.67 7.90
CA PHE A 339 -10.52 20.47 9.34
C PHE A 339 -11.88 19.91 9.75
N GLY A 340 -11.91 19.05 10.78
CA GLY A 340 -13.15 18.51 11.34
C GLY A 340 -13.12 18.52 12.86
N ARG A 341 -14.20 19.01 13.47
CA ARG A 341 -14.40 19.04 14.91
C ARG A 341 -15.17 17.81 15.37
N LEU A 342 -14.63 17.14 16.39
CA LEU A 342 -15.23 15.96 17.00
C LEU A 342 -16.59 16.31 17.65
N PRO A 343 -17.55 15.37 17.64
CA PRO A 343 -18.87 15.56 18.25
C PRO A 343 -18.83 15.25 19.76
N LEU A 344 -18.14 16.12 20.51
CA LEU A 344 -17.93 15.99 21.96
C LEU A 344 -19.10 16.48 22.82
#